data_AF-A0A961DE12-F1
#
_entry.id   AF-A0A961DE12-F1
#
_cell.length_a   1.000
_cell.length_b   1.000
_cell.length_c   1.000
_cell.angle_alpha   90.00
_cell.angle_beta   90.00
_cell.angle_gamma   90.00
#
_symmetry.space_group_name_H-M   'P 1'
#
loop_
_entity.id
_entity.type
_entity.pdbx_description
1 polymer ?
#
loop_
_entity_poly.entity_id
_entity_poly.type
_entity_poly.pdbx_seq_one_letter_code
_entity_poly.pdbx_strand_id
1 'polypeptide(L)' 'MSLKHFHIVFLVFAILCDAGFWLWMHFMPEDAANAGAAGLKNYAGLLCLCLLAYCVWYLVKKMRTIIV' A
#
# COMPACT_ATOMS: atom_id res chain seq x y z
N MET A 1 12.16 -17.39 -8.03
CA MET A 1 11.50 -17.03 -6.76
C MET A 1 10.15 -17.74 -6.71
N SER A 2 9.73 -18.26 -5.55
CA SER A 2 8.37 -18.80 -5.36
C SER A 2 7.33 -17.69 -5.53
N LEU A 3 6.19 -18.00 -6.17
CA LEU A 3 5.08 -17.06 -6.39
C LEU A 3 4.64 -16.36 -5.08
N LYS A 4 4.74 -17.07 -3.94
CA LYS A 4 4.43 -16.52 -2.60
C LYS A 4 5.38 -15.39 -2.20
N HIS A 5 6.68 -15.57 -2.42
CA HIS A 5 7.70 -14.60 -2.04
C HIS A 5 7.59 -13.34 -2.89
N PHE A 6 7.34 -13.48 -4.20
CA PHE A 6 7.09 -12.35 -5.08
C PHE A 6 5.89 -11.53 -4.60
N HIS A 7 4.78 -12.19 -4.27
CA HIS A 7 3.55 -11.51 -3.85
C HIS A 7 3.73 -10.76 -2.53
N ILE A 8 4.43 -11.35 -1.56
CA ILE A 8 4.72 -10.68 -0.27
C ILE A 8 5.59 -9.45 -0.49
N VAL A 9 6.67 -9.58 -1.25
CA VAL A 9 7.57 -8.44 -1.54
C VAL A 9 6.80 -7.33 -2.26
N PHE A 10 5.98 -7.68 -3.25
CA PHE A 10 5.11 -6.72 -3.94
C PHE A 10 4.17 -5.99 -2.97
N LEU A 11 3.49 -6.71 -2.08
CA LEU A 11 2.59 -6.15 -1.07
C LEU A 11 3.31 -5.20 -0.10
N VAL A 12 4.51 -5.56 0.35
CA VAL A 12 5.31 -4.72 1.23
C VAL A 12 5.70 -3.42 0.54
N PHE A 13 6.18 -3.48 -0.70
CA PHE A 13 6.51 -2.29 -1.48
C PHE A 13 5.28 -1.43 -1.78
N ALA A 14 4.15 -2.05 -2.10
CA ALA A 14 2.90 -1.34 -2.35
C ALA A 14 2.46 -0.55 -1.10
N ILE A 15 2.49 -1.17 0.08
CA ILE A 15 2.13 -0.49 1.35
C ILE A 15 3.13 0.62 1.68
N LEU A 16 4.44 0.38 1.54
CA LEU A 16 5.46 1.39 1.84
C LEU A 16 5.37 2.60 0.92
N CYS A 17 5.16 2.40 -0.37
CA CYS A 17 4.99 3.49 -1.33
C CYS A 17 3.72 4.28 -1.07
N ASP A 18 2.60 3.61 -0.80
CA ASP A 18 1.31 4.27 -0.59
C ASP A 18 1.27 5.00 0.77
N ALA A 19 1.78 4.37 1.82
CA ALA A 19 1.96 5.01 3.13
C ALA A 19 2.94 6.18 3.05
N GLY A 20 4.07 6.02 2.35
CA GLY A 20 5.06 7.09 2.14
C GLY A 20 4.48 8.26 1.35
N PHE A 21 3.69 7.99 0.32
CA PHE A 21 2.98 9.00 -0.45
C PHE A 21 1.95 9.75 0.40
N TRP A 22 1.17 9.03 1.20
CA TRP A 22 0.25 9.63 2.17
C TRP A 22 0.96 10.48 3.22
N LEU A 23 2.09 9.98 3.74
CA LEU A 23 2.90 10.65 4.75
C LEU A 23 3.53 11.93 4.21
N TRP A 24 4.02 11.90 2.97
CA TRP A 24 4.54 13.09 2.28
C TRP A 24 3.44 14.17 2.12
N MET A 25 2.23 13.79 1.68
CA MET A 25 1.07 14.71 1.65
C MET A 25 0.59 15.16 3.04
N HIS A 26 1.01 14.48 4.11
CA HIS A 26 0.71 14.86 5.48
C HIS A 26 1.70 15.89 6.02
N PHE A 27 3.00 15.68 5.80
CA PHE A 27 4.07 16.55 6.33
C PHE A 27 4.40 17.73 5.42
N MET A 28 4.19 17.61 4.11
CA MET A 28 4.48 18.67 3.12
C MET A 28 3.23 18.98 2.28
N PRO A 29 2.14 19.46 2.91
CA PRO A 29 0.86 19.67 2.22
C PRO A 29 0.93 20.74 1.13
N GLU A 30 1.78 21.77 1.27
CA GLU A 30 1.93 22.81 0.25
C GLU A 30 2.64 22.30 -1.00
N ASP A 31 3.73 21.53 -0.85
CA ASP A 31 4.41 20.88 -1.98
C ASP A 31 3.50 19.86 -2.67
N ALA A 32 2.75 19.09 -1.89
CA ALA A 32 1.75 18.18 -2.42
C ALA A 32 0.63 18.92 -3.16
N ALA A 33 0.17 20.07 -2.68
CA ALA A 33 -0.83 20.87 -3.37
C ALA A 33 -0.28 21.47 -4.67
N ASN A 34 0.95 21.98 -4.66
CA ASN A 34 1.65 22.48 -5.85
C ASN A 34 1.86 21.38 -6.90
N ALA A 35 2.07 20.13 -6.47
CA ALA A 35 2.15 18.96 -7.34
C ALA A 35 0.77 18.44 -7.83
N GLY A 36 -0.33 19.07 -7.43
CA GLY A 36 -1.70 18.64 -7.78
C GLY A 36 -2.20 17.42 -6.99
N ALA A 37 -1.49 17.00 -5.94
CA ALA A 37 -1.81 15.83 -5.13
C ALA A 37 -2.75 16.10 -3.95
N ALA A 38 -3.14 17.36 -3.70
CA ALA A 38 -3.98 17.72 -2.54
C ALA A 38 -5.29 16.93 -2.45
N GLY A 39 -5.96 16.69 -3.58
CA GLY A 39 -7.21 15.89 -3.61
C GLY A 39 -7.00 14.39 -3.42
N LEU A 40 -5.78 13.90 -3.61
CA LEU A 40 -5.44 12.46 -3.58
C LEU A 40 -5.17 11.95 -2.16
N LYS A 41 -4.96 12.82 -1.18
CA LYS A 41 -4.62 12.43 0.20
C LYS A 41 -5.62 11.46 0.82
N ASN A 42 -6.92 11.72 0.68
CA ASN A 42 -7.96 10.85 1.22
C ASN A 42 -8.01 9.50 0.49
N TYR A 43 -7.80 9.50 -0.83
CA TYR A 43 -7.77 8.28 -1.63
C TYR A 43 -6.53 7.42 -1.31
N ALA A 44 -5.36 8.04 -1.13
CA ALA A 44 -4.15 7.33 -0.71
C ALA A 44 -4.31 6.71 0.68
N GLY A 45 -4.92 7.43 1.63
CA GLY A 45 -5.18 6.87 2.96
C GLY A 45 -6.14 5.66 2.91
N LEU A 46 -7.20 5.76 2.11
CA LEU A 46 -8.16 4.67 1.92
C LEU A 46 -7.53 3.46 1.20
N LEU A 47 -6.72 3.72 0.16
CA LEU A 47 -6.00 2.70 -0.58
C LEU A 47 -5.03 1.95 0.34
N CYS A 48 -4.34 2.66 1.24
CA CYS A 48 -3.41 2.08 2.20
C CYS A 48 -4.14 1.14 3.18
N LEU A 49 -5.32 1.54 3.65
CA LEU A 49 -6.16 0.68 4.50
C LEU A 49 -6.64 -0.56 3.75
N CYS A 50 -7.08 -0.42 2.49
CA CYS A 50 -7.47 -1.53 1.64
C CYS A 50 -6.30 -2.50 1.39
N LEU A 51 -5.10 -1.98 1.13
CA LEU A 51 -3.87 -2.77 0.94
C LEU A 51 -3.48 -3.51 2.22
N LEU A 52 -3.59 -2.88 3.39
CA LEU A 52 -3.38 -3.52 4.69
C LEU A 52 -4.37 -4.65 4.93
N ALA A 53 -5.67 -4.41 4.71
CA ALA A 53 -6.70 -5.44 4.84
C ALA A 53 -6.44 -6.63 3.88
N TYR A 54 -6.06 -6.33 2.64
CA TYR A 54 -5.69 -7.35 1.66
C TYR A 54 -4.43 -8.12 2.07
N CYS A 55 -3.42 -7.44 2.64
CA CYS A 55 -2.22 -8.07 3.16
C CYS A 55 -2.54 -9.08 4.26
N VAL A 56 -3.33 -8.67 5.25
CA VAL A 56 -3.78 -9.54 6.35
C VAL A 56 -4.54 -10.75 5.78
N TRP A 57 -5.46 -10.52 4.86
CA TRP A 57 -6.21 -11.61 4.22
C TRP A 57 -5.30 -12.55 3.41
N TYR A 58 -4.31 -12.01 2.69
CA TYR A 58 -3.35 -12.78 1.91
C TYR A 58 -2.50 -13.68 2.82
N LEU A 59 -1.98 -13.14 3.93
CA LEU A 59 -1.18 -13.88 4.91
C LEU A 59 -2.01 -14.98 5.61
N VAL A 60 -3.24 -14.67 6.01
CA VAL A 60 -4.07 -15.59 6.81
C VAL A 60 -4.74 -16.68 5.96
N LYS A 61 -5.30 -16.32 4.81
CA LYS A 61 -6.07 -17.25 3.95
C LYS A 61 -5.29 -17.72 2.73
N LYS A 62 -4.75 -16.79 1.95
CA LYS A 62 -4.25 -17.11 0.59
C LYS A 62 -2.92 -17.85 0.61
N MET A 63 -2.00 -17.48 1.51
CA MET A 63 -0.72 -18.17 1.68
C MET A 63 -0.87 -19.67 2.02
N ARG A 64 -1.93 -20.03 2.77
CA ARG A 64 -2.25 -21.40 3.17
C ARG A 64 -2.86 -22.24 2.04
N THR A 65 -3.45 -21.59 1.04
CA THR A 65 -4.09 -22.24 -0.13
C THR A 65 -3.22 -22.27 -1.38
N ILE A 66 -2.16 -21.47 -1.44
CA ILE A 66 -1.16 -21.58 -2.51
C ILE A 66 -0.39 -22.88 -2.28
N ILE A 67 -0.76 -23.93 -3.02
CA ILE A 67 0.01 -25.16 -3.16
C ILE A 67 1.28 -24.77 -3.92
N VAL A 68 2.46 -25.11 -3.35
CA VAL A 68 3.75 -24.99 -4.05
C VAL A 68 3.86 -26.16 -5.02
#